data_AF-A0A5E4NWT4-F1
#
_entry.id   AF-A0A5E4NWT4-F1
#
_cell.length_a   1.000
_cell.length_b   1.000
_cell.length_c   1.000
_cell.angle_alpha   90.00
_cell.angle_beta   90.00
_cell.angle_gamma   90.00
#
_symmetry.space_group_name_H-M   'P 1'
#
loop_
_entity.id
_entity.type
_entity.pdbx_description
1 polymer ?
#
loop_
_entity_poly.entity_id
_entity_poly.type
_entity_poly.pdbx_seq_one_letter_code
_entity_poly.pdbx_strand_id
1 'polypeptide(L)'
;MPLHKQCFAIFEGGGAKGITHIGALKALDDVEMARIGVAGTSAGAIVAALSAVGYSAEELFSSAKPPAGQPEPPDWNILAKRGLKPVDLLGGNDWTSFARLFRKSRDKPAGCAAKLFARIGRLRRLLALGLASIVEPIWFVLFFWVCRGRVRSGIIAFAWRIIGDFGFFSTEHARDILNDLLYEKLFGRKNVARDLVRFRDIEPDKTQRPLCVPLKIIATNFVTGALQIFDGSTPDVVVADAVAASFAIPFFFKPARVRGRGPGLDDEACYVDGGLVSNLPVWVFTEEKRTIERSPQYRNMRPIPIVAFTLQDARAEGTTARGALGDLAALFGFAGKVVRTGIFGGQTVISRFVPHLTVVDLPTPLNVLDFDCTEAQARTAFEAGRDHGFEQLNRTFRVNPYGRRLGLVELLHKARDMSRHLRAQSGDAHVEHWRACLIRRLGNQSFKVVESFNMRLDADDDLVLDRGNPGASLAFRDKVVSYVDVPHDKEAFLMTKYERALLRPSLQSLIAVPIFAGAEQWDEPTPSKRSDPIGVFCIDADTTLNVEYASEEFRRVLAIDSVQFAEFMKFEGETS
;
A
#
# COMPACT_ATOMS: atom_id res chain seq x y z
N MET A 1 6.01 20.75 7.11
CA MET A 1 4.78 19.94 6.93
C MET A 1 4.23 19.54 8.29
N PRO A 2 2.92 19.35 8.45
CA PRO A 2 2.35 18.90 9.72
C PRO A 2 2.86 17.50 10.05
N LEU A 3 3.49 17.32 11.21
CA LEU A 3 4.11 16.05 11.65
C LEU A 3 3.13 14.87 11.76
N HIS A 4 1.82 15.12 11.74
CA HIS A 4 0.76 14.11 11.88
C HIS A 4 0.32 13.44 10.56
N LYS A 5 0.94 13.79 9.43
CA LYS A 5 0.68 13.15 8.12
C LYS A 5 1.95 12.51 7.56
N GLN A 6 2.59 11.66 8.35
CA GLN A 6 3.81 10.95 7.97
C GLN A 6 3.58 9.43 7.96
N CYS A 7 4.24 8.70 7.07
CA CYS A 7 4.24 7.24 7.09
C CYS A 7 5.54 6.65 6.53
N PHE A 8 5.82 5.39 6.90
CA PHE A 8 6.73 4.55 6.14
C PHE A 8 5.93 3.78 5.09
N ALA A 9 6.33 3.81 3.82
CA ALA A 9 5.64 3.12 2.74
C ALA A 9 6.43 1.89 2.28
N ILE A 10 5.77 0.73 2.18
CA ILE A 10 6.41 -0.54 1.85
C ILE A 10 5.67 -1.17 0.67
N PHE A 11 6.40 -1.51 -0.40
CA PHE A 11 5.84 -2.01 -1.64
C PHE A 11 6.24 -3.47 -1.88
N GLU A 12 5.23 -4.34 -2.06
CA GLU A 12 5.41 -5.75 -2.38
C GLU A 12 6.09 -5.97 -3.75
N GLY A 13 6.72 -7.14 -3.95
CA GLY A 13 7.11 -7.60 -5.28
C GLY A 13 5.94 -8.12 -6.12
N GLY A 14 5.93 -7.82 -7.42
CA GLY A 14 4.83 -8.22 -8.31
C GLY A 14 5.08 -8.20 -9.82
N GLY A 15 6.33 -8.04 -10.28
CA GLY A 15 6.66 -7.96 -11.71
C GLY A 15 5.92 -6.82 -12.43
N ALA A 16 5.28 -7.12 -13.57
CA ALA A 16 4.55 -6.13 -14.37
C ALA A 16 3.44 -5.38 -13.62
N LYS A 17 2.95 -5.94 -12.51
CA LYS A 17 1.95 -5.31 -11.63
C LYS A 17 2.45 -4.06 -10.89
N GLY A 18 3.76 -3.77 -10.94
CA GLY A 18 4.34 -2.58 -10.30
C GLY A 18 3.67 -1.26 -10.69
N ILE A 19 3.00 -1.19 -11.84
CA ILE A 19 2.19 -0.03 -12.24
C ILE A 19 1.11 0.31 -11.21
N THR A 20 0.50 -0.71 -10.59
CA THR A 20 -0.50 -0.54 -9.54
C THR A 20 0.10 0.11 -8.28
N HIS A 21 1.38 -0.12 -7.97
CA HIS A 21 2.07 0.59 -6.88
C HIS A 21 2.27 2.09 -7.17
N ILE A 22 2.39 2.50 -8.44
CA ILE A 22 2.42 3.92 -8.81
C ILE A 22 1.04 4.55 -8.50
N GLY A 23 -0.05 3.81 -8.74
CA GLY A 23 -1.39 4.21 -8.30
C GLY A 23 -1.49 4.38 -6.78
N ALA A 24 -0.94 3.44 -6.01
CA ALA A 24 -0.90 3.56 -4.55
C ALA A 24 -0.03 4.73 -4.05
N LEU A 25 1.06 5.04 -4.76
CA LEU A 25 1.85 6.24 -4.49
C LEU A 25 1.00 7.50 -4.70
N LYS A 26 0.18 7.53 -5.76
CA LYS A 26 -0.78 8.62 -6.00
C LYS A 26 -1.81 8.71 -4.88
N ALA A 27 -2.30 7.58 -4.38
CA ALA A 27 -3.24 7.56 -3.25
C ALA A 27 -2.63 8.20 -1.99
N LEU A 28 -1.37 7.92 -1.67
CA LEU A 28 -0.65 8.57 -0.57
C LEU A 28 -0.54 10.09 -0.77
N ASP A 29 -0.22 10.52 -2.00
CA ASP A 29 -0.17 11.93 -2.37
C ASP A 29 -1.55 12.60 -2.22
N ASP A 30 -2.62 11.92 -2.65
CA ASP A 30 -4.02 12.41 -2.60
C ASP A 30 -4.56 12.56 -1.16
N VAL A 31 -4.12 11.71 -0.24
CA VAL A 31 -4.40 11.87 1.20
C VAL A 31 -3.38 12.77 1.91
N GLU A 32 -2.48 13.43 1.17
CA GLU A 32 -1.43 14.29 1.72
C GLU A 32 -0.55 13.59 2.80
N MET A 33 -0.35 12.27 2.70
CA MET A 33 0.53 11.52 3.60
C MET A 33 1.96 11.55 3.06
N ALA A 34 2.82 12.29 3.76
CA ALA A 34 4.25 12.36 3.46
C ALA A 34 4.93 11.03 3.81
N ARG A 35 5.70 10.52 2.86
CA ARG A 35 6.58 9.37 3.09
C ARG A 35 7.81 9.87 3.84
N ILE A 36 8.21 9.21 4.92
CA ILE A 36 9.46 9.50 5.65
C ILE A 36 10.48 8.37 5.56
N GLY A 37 10.14 7.33 4.80
CA GLY A 37 11.00 6.21 4.44
C GLY A 37 10.23 5.25 3.55
N VAL A 38 10.92 4.66 2.59
CA VAL A 38 10.31 3.76 1.60
C VAL A 38 11.11 2.47 1.47
N ALA A 39 10.42 1.35 1.34
CA ALA A 39 11.04 0.06 1.11
C ALA A 39 10.31 -0.71 0.03
N GLY A 40 11.02 -1.62 -0.63
CA GLY A 40 10.36 -2.51 -1.58
C GLY A 40 11.18 -3.72 -1.98
N THR A 41 10.46 -4.66 -2.58
CA THR A 41 11.01 -5.89 -3.16
C THR A 41 10.62 -5.94 -4.65
N SER A 42 11.52 -6.38 -5.52
CA SER A 42 11.25 -6.57 -6.95
C SER A 42 10.66 -5.32 -7.62
N ALA A 43 9.51 -5.43 -8.27
CA ALA A 43 8.80 -4.27 -8.84
C ALA A 43 8.51 -3.15 -7.82
N GLY A 44 8.24 -3.49 -6.55
CA GLY A 44 8.10 -2.53 -5.47
C GLY A 44 9.40 -1.78 -5.15
N ALA A 45 10.57 -2.41 -5.34
CA ALA A 45 11.87 -1.77 -5.16
C ALA A 45 12.12 -0.67 -6.21
N ILE A 46 11.63 -0.85 -7.45
CA ILE A 46 11.71 0.18 -8.50
C ILE A 46 10.91 1.41 -8.08
N VAL A 47 9.65 1.22 -7.66
CA VAL A 47 8.78 2.32 -7.21
C VAL A 47 9.32 2.98 -5.95
N ALA A 48 9.82 2.20 -4.98
CA ALA A 48 10.45 2.72 -3.77
C ALA A 48 11.68 3.58 -4.10
N ALA A 49 12.58 3.11 -4.97
CA ALA A 49 13.80 3.86 -5.32
C ALA A 49 13.50 5.19 -6.00
N LEU A 50 12.54 5.21 -6.93
CA LEU A 50 12.11 6.45 -7.60
C LEU A 50 11.40 7.39 -6.61
N SER A 51 10.53 6.85 -5.76
CA SER A 51 9.86 7.63 -4.71
C SER A 51 10.87 8.22 -3.71
N ALA A 52 11.93 7.48 -3.36
CA ALA A 52 12.94 7.89 -2.40
C ALA A 52 13.71 9.16 -2.81
N VAL A 53 13.86 9.40 -4.12
CA VAL A 53 14.51 10.61 -4.66
C VAL A 53 13.51 11.73 -4.98
N GLY A 54 12.24 11.56 -4.60
CA GLY A 54 11.21 12.59 -4.74
C GLY A 54 10.48 12.60 -6.08
N TYR A 55 10.42 11.49 -6.81
CA TYR A 55 9.47 11.38 -7.92
C TYR A 55 8.03 11.34 -7.39
N SER A 56 7.15 12.19 -7.95
CA SER A 56 5.70 12.11 -7.70
C SER A 56 5.05 11.01 -8.54
N ALA A 57 3.87 10.54 -8.14
CA ALA A 57 3.15 9.57 -8.94
C ALA A 57 2.77 10.10 -10.34
N GLU A 58 2.48 11.40 -10.49
CA GLU A 58 2.18 12.01 -11.79
C GLU A 58 3.41 12.10 -12.71
N GLU A 59 4.61 12.24 -12.14
CA GLU A 59 5.85 12.20 -12.92
C GLU A 59 6.10 10.80 -13.49
N LEU A 60 5.76 9.77 -12.70
CA LEU A 60 5.93 8.36 -13.07
C LEU A 60 4.86 7.89 -14.06
N PHE A 61 3.61 8.28 -13.85
CA PHE A 61 2.47 7.90 -14.68
C PHE A 61 1.46 9.06 -14.79
N SER A 62 1.23 9.55 -16.01
CA SER A 62 0.27 10.60 -16.29
C SER A 62 -1.13 10.02 -16.54
N SER A 63 -2.08 10.39 -15.67
CA SER A 63 -3.49 10.01 -15.78
C SER A 63 -4.29 10.86 -16.78
N ALA A 64 -3.68 11.90 -17.38
CA ALA A 64 -4.36 12.80 -18.31
C ALA A 64 -4.88 12.03 -19.53
N LYS A 65 -6.20 12.09 -19.76
CA LYS A 65 -6.84 11.51 -20.95
C LYS A 65 -6.59 12.44 -22.16
N PRO A 66 -6.19 11.89 -23.32
CA PRO A 66 -6.15 12.68 -24.54
C PRO A 66 -7.54 13.18 -24.91
N PRO A 67 -7.64 14.35 -25.60
CA PRO A 67 -8.89 14.79 -26.20
C PRO A 67 -9.44 13.71 -27.16
N ALA A 68 -10.76 13.50 -27.13
CA ALA A 68 -11.41 12.50 -27.98
C ALA A 68 -11.06 12.71 -29.47
N GLY A 69 -10.51 11.67 -30.11
CA GLY A 69 -10.16 11.69 -31.54
C GLY A 69 -8.73 12.10 -31.88
N GLN A 70 -7.86 12.37 -30.90
CA GLN A 70 -6.43 12.58 -31.12
C GLN A 70 -5.61 11.35 -30.64
N PRO A 71 -4.50 11.01 -31.31
CA PRO A 71 -3.58 9.98 -30.81
C PRO A 71 -3.08 10.37 -29.41
N GLU A 72 -3.00 9.38 -28.52
CA GLU A 72 -2.63 9.61 -27.12
C GLU A 72 -1.24 10.24 -27.01
N PRO A 73 -1.02 11.22 -26.11
CA PRO A 73 0.28 11.86 -25.98
C PRO A 73 1.36 10.80 -25.69
N PRO A 74 2.55 10.91 -26.32
CA PRO A 74 3.63 9.92 -26.16
C PRO A 74 4.20 9.83 -24.74
N ASP A 75 3.70 10.63 -23.79
CA ASP A 75 4.32 10.92 -22.51
C ASP A 75 3.50 10.41 -21.30
N TRP A 76 2.66 9.39 -21.51
CA TRP A 76 1.77 8.85 -20.47
C TRP A 76 2.51 8.19 -19.29
N ASN A 77 3.78 7.84 -19.44
CA ASN A 77 4.63 7.41 -18.33
C ASN A 77 6.09 7.87 -18.52
N ILE A 78 6.90 7.74 -17.47
CA ILE A 78 8.30 8.18 -17.45
C ILE A 78 9.22 7.50 -18.49
N LEU A 79 8.91 6.28 -18.91
CA LEU A 79 9.63 5.56 -19.97
C LEU A 79 9.18 6.05 -21.35
N ALA A 80 7.88 6.25 -21.54
CA ALA A 80 7.29 6.70 -22.79
C ALA A 80 7.80 8.10 -23.19
N LYS A 81 8.01 9.00 -22.20
CA LYS A 81 8.71 10.29 -22.36
C LYS A 81 10.12 10.18 -22.94
N ARG A 82 10.75 9.00 -22.84
CA ARG A 82 12.08 8.70 -23.39
C ARG A 82 12.01 7.86 -24.68
N GLY A 83 10.81 7.67 -25.24
CA GLY A 83 10.58 6.78 -26.38
C GLY A 83 10.73 5.30 -26.04
N LEU A 84 10.70 4.94 -24.76
CA LEU A 84 10.86 3.57 -24.28
C LEU A 84 9.52 2.95 -23.91
N LYS A 85 9.40 1.65 -24.13
CA LYS A 85 8.29 0.80 -23.70
C LYS A 85 8.67 0.02 -22.44
N PRO A 86 7.71 -0.42 -21.61
CA PRO A 86 8.00 -1.28 -20.46
C PRO A 86 8.83 -2.52 -20.81
N VAL A 87 8.64 -3.10 -22.00
CA VAL A 87 9.43 -4.24 -22.51
C VAL A 87 10.90 -3.92 -22.76
N ASP A 88 11.26 -2.64 -22.90
CA ASP A 88 12.65 -2.23 -23.14
C ASP A 88 13.49 -2.33 -21.86
N LEU A 89 12.85 -2.31 -20.68
CA LEU A 89 13.50 -2.69 -19.41
C LEU A 89 14.06 -4.13 -19.46
N LEU A 90 13.45 -4.99 -20.29
CA LEU A 90 13.83 -6.39 -20.49
C LEU A 90 14.70 -6.62 -21.72
N GLY A 91 15.19 -5.55 -22.37
CA GLY A 91 15.98 -5.64 -23.59
C GLY A 91 15.18 -5.79 -24.89
N GLY A 92 13.85 -5.58 -24.87
CA GLY A 92 12.94 -5.42 -26.03
C GLY A 92 12.93 -6.56 -27.06
N ASN A 93 14.03 -6.72 -27.80
CA ASN A 93 14.30 -7.82 -28.72
C ASN A 93 14.31 -9.19 -28.04
N ASP A 94 14.84 -9.29 -26.83
CA ASP A 94 14.82 -10.51 -26.03
C ASP A 94 13.37 -10.88 -25.67
N TRP A 95 12.57 -9.88 -25.26
CA TRP A 95 11.16 -10.07 -24.94
C TRP A 95 10.32 -10.48 -26.15
N THR A 96 10.50 -9.82 -27.30
CA THR A 96 9.76 -10.20 -28.52
C THR A 96 10.13 -11.60 -29.03
N SER A 97 11.37 -12.04 -28.81
CA SER A 97 11.83 -13.40 -29.13
C SER A 97 11.19 -14.43 -28.19
N PHE A 98 11.18 -14.15 -26.89
CA PHE A 98 10.49 -14.94 -25.87
C PHE A 98 8.98 -15.02 -26.12
N ALA A 99 8.32 -13.88 -26.32
CA ALA A 99 6.88 -13.78 -26.58
C ALA A 99 6.47 -14.50 -27.86
N ARG A 100 7.30 -14.47 -28.93
CA ARG A 100 7.07 -15.26 -30.15
C ARG A 100 7.18 -16.76 -29.90
N LEU A 101 8.12 -17.21 -29.08
CA LEU A 101 8.27 -18.61 -28.70
C LEU A 101 7.04 -19.09 -27.91
N PHE A 102 6.55 -18.26 -26.99
CA PHE A 102 5.44 -18.57 -26.09
C PHE A 102 4.07 -18.46 -26.80
N ARG A 103 3.83 -17.42 -27.61
CA ARG A 103 2.59 -17.25 -28.41
C ARG A 103 2.48 -18.30 -29.53
N LYS A 104 3.57 -18.67 -30.23
CA LYS A 104 3.55 -19.80 -31.20
C LYS A 104 3.23 -21.15 -30.57
N SER A 105 3.48 -21.31 -29.26
CA SER A 105 3.09 -22.50 -28.52
C SER A 105 1.62 -22.47 -28.08
N ARG A 106 1.01 -21.30 -27.98
CA ARG A 106 -0.37 -21.08 -27.51
C ARG A 106 -1.39 -21.08 -28.66
N ASP A 107 -1.00 -20.64 -29.86
CA ASP A 107 -1.90 -20.45 -31.01
C ASP A 107 -1.91 -21.59 -32.04
N LYS A 108 -1.30 -22.75 -31.75
CA LYS A 108 -1.47 -23.92 -32.62
C LYS A 108 -2.80 -24.60 -32.31
N PRO A 109 -3.73 -24.73 -33.28
CA PRO A 109 -4.91 -25.56 -33.08
C PRO A 109 -4.45 -26.99 -32.77
N ALA A 110 -5.08 -27.63 -31.79
CA ALA A 110 -4.74 -28.96 -31.26
C ALA A 110 -4.51 -30.05 -32.34
N GLY A 111 -5.04 -29.84 -33.56
CA GLY A 111 -4.83 -30.71 -34.72
C GLY A 111 -3.44 -30.69 -35.37
N CYS A 112 -2.62 -29.64 -35.19
CA CYS A 112 -1.30 -29.58 -35.85
C CYS A 112 -0.25 -30.45 -35.11
N ALA A 113 -0.30 -30.46 -33.77
CA ALA A 113 0.47 -31.39 -32.96
C ALA A 113 0.02 -32.83 -33.22
N ALA A 114 -1.29 -33.10 -33.35
CA ALA A 114 -1.81 -34.42 -33.71
C ALA A 114 -1.31 -34.91 -35.09
N LYS A 115 -1.19 -34.03 -36.10
CA LYS A 115 -0.62 -34.38 -37.41
C LYS A 115 0.89 -34.66 -37.35
N LEU A 116 1.63 -33.95 -36.50
CA LEU A 116 3.05 -34.20 -36.27
C LEU A 116 3.27 -35.51 -35.50
N PHE A 117 2.47 -35.79 -34.47
CA PHE A 117 2.48 -37.06 -33.74
C PHE A 117 1.99 -38.24 -34.58
N ALA A 118 1.04 -38.05 -35.50
CA ALA A 118 0.62 -39.07 -36.46
C ALA A 118 1.69 -39.36 -37.53
N ARG A 119 2.51 -38.37 -37.89
CA ARG A 119 3.70 -38.56 -38.75
C ARG A 119 4.83 -39.27 -37.99
N ILE A 120 5.10 -38.88 -36.75
CA ILE A 120 6.08 -39.55 -35.87
C ILE A 120 5.64 -40.99 -35.56
N GLY A 121 4.33 -41.22 -35.35
CA GLY A 121 3.75 -42.55 -35.14
C GLY A 121 3.79 -43.45 -36.37
N ARG A 122 3.59 -42.90 -37.58
CA ARG A 122 3.81 -43.63 -38.84
C ARG A 122 5.28 -43.94 -39.08
N LEU A 123 6.17 -43.00 -38.76
CA LEU A 123 7.62 -43.22 -38.82
C LEU A 123 8.08 -44.27 -37.80
N ARG A 124 7.50 -44.29 -36.59
CA ARG A 124 7.72 -45.34 -35.58
C ARG A 124 7.24 -46.72 -36.03
N ARG A 125 6.11 -46.81 -36.76
CA ARG A 125 5.60 -48.09 -37.30
C ARG A 125 6.43 -48.59 -38.48
N LEU A 126 6.92 -47.69 -39.34
CA LEU A 126 7.83 -48.04 -40.44
C LEU A 126 9.23 -48.45 -39.92
N LEU A 127 9.74 -47.79 -38.87
CA LEU A 127 10.96 -48.20 -38.18
C LEU A 127 10.78 -49.52 -37.41
N ALA A 128 9.61 -49.76 -36.80
CA ALA A 128 9.32 -51.00 -36.07
C ALA A 128 9.17 -52.23 -36.97
N LEU A 129 8.80 -52.07 -38.25
CA LEU A 129 8.71 -53.18 -39.21
C LEU A 129 10.04 -53.48 -39.92
N GLY A 130 11.02 -52.57 -39.90
CA GLY A 130 12.33 -52.75 -40.53
C GLY A 130 13.50 -53.07 -39.60
N LEU A 131 13.33 -53.00 -38.28
CA LEU A 131 14.43 -53.09 -37.29
C LEU A 131 14.26 -54.23 -36.27
N ALA A 132 13.63 -55.33 -36.67
CA ALA A 132 13.57 -56.54 -35.82
C ALA A 132 14.82 -57.43 -35.91
N SER A 133 15.81 -57.11 -36.76
CA SER A 133 16.96 -58.01 -37.01
C SER A 133 18.35 -57.40 -36.77
N ILE A 134 18.47 -56.16 -36.26
CA ILE A 134 19.79 -55.49 -36.12
C ILE A 134 20.01 -54.82 -34.73
N VAL A 135 19.03 -54.80 -33.83
CA VAL A 135 19.09 -53.93 -32.62
C VAL A 135 19.42 -54.67 -31.31
N GLU A 136 19.97 -55.88 -31.33
CA GLU A 136 20.50 -56.48 -30.08
C GLU A 136 21.86 -55.94 -29.59
N PRO A 137 22.86 -55.62 -30.45
CA PRO A 137 24.14 -55.12 -29.94
C PRO A 137 24.11 -53.64 -29.50
N ILE A 138 23.15 -52.84 -29.99
CA ILE A 138 23.04 -51.41 -29.66
C ILE A 138 22.50 -51.20 -28.23
N TRP A 139 21.56 -52.02 -27.79
CA TRP A 139 21.06 -51.97 -26.41
C TRP A 139 22.10 -52.45 -25.40
N PHE A 140 22.97 -53.39 -25.76
CA PHE A 140 24.09 -53.80 -24.90
C PHE A 140 25.15 -52.70 -24.75
N VAL A 141 25.47 -51.98 -25.83
CA VAL A 141 26.38 -50.81 -25.78
C VAL A 141 25.77 -49.64 -25.01
N LEU A 142 24.47 -49.38 -25.17
CA LEU A 142 23.74 -48.35 -24.40
C LEU A 142 23.59 -48.72 -22.92
N PHE A 143 23.34 -49.98 -22.60
CA PHE A 143 23.29 -50.48 -21.22
C PHE A 143 24.67 -50.35 -20.54
N PHE A 144 25.75 -50.70 -21.25
CA PHE A 144 27.12 -50.51 -20.75
C PHE A 144 27.50 -49.03 -20.59
N TRP A 145 27.01 -48.15 -21.47
CA TRP A 145 27.16 -46.69 -21.36
C TRP A 145 26.38 -46.09 -20.18
N VAL A 146 25.22 -46.65 -19.83
CA VAL A 146 24.41 -46.23 -18.68
C VAL A 146 25.01 -46.74 -17.36
N CYS A 147 25.59 -47.94 -17.33
CA CYS A 147 26.24 -48.52 -16.15
C CYS A 147 27.60 -47.87 -15.81
N ARG A 148 28.27 -47.21 -16.77
CA ARG A 148 29.56 -46.53 -16.55
C ARG A 148 29.46 -45.02 -16.21
N GLY A 149 28.32 -44.59 -15.67
CA GLY A 149 28.22 -43.37 -14.84
C GLY A 149 28.54 -42.01 -15.49
N ARG A 150 28.64 -41.89 -16.82
CA ARG A 150 29.08 -40.63 -17.47
C ARG A 150 28.03 -39.85 -18.27
N VAL A 151 26.79 -40.33 -18.43
CA VAL A 151 25.75 -39.59 -19.18
C VAL A 151 24.72 -38.91 -18.28
N ARG A 152 24.50 -39.41 -17.06
CA ARG A 152 23.61 -38.73 -16.09
C ARG A 152 24.16 -37.37 -15.68
N SER A 153 25.47 -37.20 -15.60
CA SER A 153 26.10 -35.90 -15.33
C SER A 153 26.08 -34.99 -16.55
N GLY A 154 26.22 -35.48 -17.78
CA GLY A 154 26.32 -34.62 -18.97
C GLY A 154 25.04 -33.87 -19.32
N ILE A 155 23.89 -34.54 -19.40
CA ILE A 155 22.62 -33.89 -19.81
C ILE A 155 21.98 -33.13 -18.66
N ILE A 156 22.09 -33.66 -17.43
CA ILE A 156 21.64 -32.96 -16.23
C ILE A 156 22.59 -31.80 -15.95
N ALA A 157 23.91 -31.93 -16.00
CA ALA A 157 24.81 -30.77 -15.88
C ALA A 157 24.72 -29.82 -17.07
N PHE A 158 24.36 -30.25 -18.29
CA PHE A 158 24.12 -29.33 -19.41
C PHE A 158 22.80 -28.58 -19.26
N ALA A 159 21.73 -29.24 -18.79
CA ALA A 159 20.47 -28.59 -18.43
C ALA A 159 20.65 -27.66 -17.22
N TRP A 160 21.39 -28.09 -16.19
CA TRP A 160 21.77 -27.29 -15.02
C TRP A 160 22.78 -26.19 -15.35
N ARG A 161 23.59 -26.31 -16.42
CA ARG A 161 24.50 -25.27 -16.91
C ARG A 161 23.76 -24.27 -17.80
N ILE A 162 22.76 -24.70 -18.56
CA ILE A 162 21.84 -23.79 -19.26
C ILE A 162 20.93 -23.05 -18.27
N ILE A 163 20.47 -23.71 -17.20
CA ILE A 163 19.64 -23.12 -16.14
C ILE A 163 20.50 -22.33 -15.13
N GLY A 164 21.75 -22.74 -14.90
CA GLY A 164 22.68 -22.17 -13.92
C GLY A 164 23.50 -20.99 -14.43
N ASP A 165 23.73 -20.88 -15.75
CA ASP A 165 24.47 -19.78 -16.36
C ASP A 165 23.57 -18.70 -17.02
N PHE A 166 22.27 -18.95 -17.27
CA PHE A 166 21.44 -18.02 -18.08
C PHE A 166 19.98 -17.93 -17.64
N GLY A 167 19.62 -16.81 -16.99
CA GLY A 167 18.29 -16.25 -17.19
C GLY A 167 18.12 -15.75 -18.64
N PHE A 168 16.89 -15.75 -19.14
CA PHE A 168 16.56 -15.31 -20.50
C PHE A 168 16.79 -13.81 -20.72
N PHE A 169 16.72 -13.01 -19.65
CA PHE A 169 16.84 -11.55 -19.70
C PHE A 169 18.04 -11.06 -18.88
N SER A 170 18.75 -10.07 -19.42
CA SER A 170 19.75 -9.30 -18.66
C SER A 170 19.07 -8.26 -17.79
N THR A 171 19.55 -8.08 -16.55
CA THR A 171 19.09 -7.01 -15.65
C THR A 171 19.76 -5.66 -15.95
N GLU A 172 20.76 -5.64 -16.83
CA GLU A 172 21.58 -4.46 -17.13
C GLU A 172 20.78 -3.31 -17.76
N HIS A 173 19.85 -3.60 -18.67
CA HIS A 173 19.03 -2.58 -19.31
C HIS A 173 18.17 -1.81 -18.30
N ALA A 174 17.42 -2.54 -17.46
CA ALA A 174 16.62 -1.96 -16.40
C ALA A 174 17.47 -1.21 -15.36
N ARG A 175 18.64 -1.76 -15.01
CA ARG A 175 19.62 -1.11 -14.12
C ARG A 175 20.08 0.24 -14.69
N ASP A 176 20.49 0.27 -15.95
CA ASP A 176 21.05 1.47 -16.57
C ASP A 176 19.98 2.55 -16.76
N ILE A 177 18.78 2.16 -17.23
CA ILE A 177 17.63 3.07 -17.31
C ILE A 177 17.30 3.63 -15.93
N LEU A 178 17.21 2.79 -14.89
CA LEU A 178 16.88 3.25 -13.54
C LEU A 178 17.95 4.19 -12.98
N ASN A 179 19.24 3.88 -13.16
CA ASN A 179 20.33 4.75 -12.74
C ASN A 179 20.22 6.12 -13.41
N ASP A 180 19.86 6.16 -14.68
CA ASP A 180 19.67 7.41 -15.42
C ASP A 180 18.51 8.25 -14.86
N LEU A 181 17.38 7.61 -14.52
CA LEU A 181 16.25 8.26 -13.85
C LEU A 181 16.69 8.87 -12.51
N LEU A 182 17.32 8.07 -11.66
CA LEU A 182 17.78 8.52 -10.35
C LEU A 182 18.79 9.67 -10.49
N TYR A 183 19.74 9.54 -11.41
CA TYR A 183 20.79 10.52 -11.63
C TYR A 183 20.21 11.86 -12.13
N GLU A 184 19.29 11.81 -13.09
CA GLU A 184 18.65 13.02 -13.63
C GLU A 184 17.85 13.75 -12.54
N LYS A 185 17.06 13.04 -11.73
CA LYS A 185 16.30 13.65 -10.64
C LYS A 185 17.21 14.28 -9.58
N LEU A 186 18.33 13.63 -9.28
CA LEU A 186 19.25 14.09 -8.26
C LEU A 186 20.19 15.20 -8.76
N PHE A 187 20.75 15.09 -9.95
CA PHE A 187 21.87 15.94 -10.39
C PHE A 187 21.55 16.76 -11.65
N GLY A 188 20.35 16.61 -12.23
CA GLY A 188 19.87 17.38 -13.38
C GLY A 188 20.42 16.88 -14.71
N ARG A 189 21.73 17.01 -14.96
CA ARG A 189 22.37 16.56 -16.22
C ARG A 189 23.51 15.59 -15.94
N LYS A 190 23.57 14.50 -16.73
CA LYS A 190 24.66 13.51 -16.71
C LYS A 190 26.02 14.19 -16.83
N ASN A 191 26.91 13.89 -15.90
CA ASN A 191 28.30 14.32 -15.93
C ASN A 191 29.19 13.08 -16.07
N VAL A 192 29.94 13.00 -17.16
CA VAL A 192 30.73 11.82 -17.61
C VAL A 192 31.75 11.34 -16.56
N ALA A 193 32.09 12.18 -15.56
CA ALA A 193 33.05 11.85 -14.51
C ALA A 193 32.45 11.09 -13.30
N ARG A 194 31.13 11.06 -13.13
CA ARG A 194 30.46 10.38 -12.00
C ARG A 194 29.09 9.90 -12.42
N ASP A 195 28.99 8.66 -12.88
CA ASP A 195 27.77 8.17 -13.56
C ASP A 195 26.81 7.35 -12.67
N LEU A 196 27.15 7.07 -11.40
CA LEU A 196 26.41 6.10 -10.59
C LEU A 196 25.84 6.71 -9.30
N VAL A 197 24.54 6.52 -9.10
CA VAL A 197 23.84 6.91 -7.87
C VAL A 197 24.01 5.83 -6.81
N ARG A 198 24.56 6.20 -5.65
CA ARG A 198 24.77 5.30 -4.51
C ARG A 198 23.84 5.63 -3.34
N PHE A 199 23.69 4.73 -2.39
CA PHE A 199 22.84 4.94 -1.21
C PHE A 199 23.23 6.20 -0.41
N ARG A 200 24.53 6.49 -0.30
CA ARG A 200 25.01 7.73 0.33
C ARG A 200 24.53 9.02 -0.35
N ASP A 201 24.16 8.95 -1.63
CA ASP A 201 23.67 10.08 -2.42
C ASP A 201 22.15 10.27 -2.27
N ILE A 202 21.45 9.35 -1.57
CA ILE A 202 20.01 9.42 -1.27
C ILE A 202 19.76 9.60 0.25
N GLU A 203 20.70 9.23 1.12
CA GLU A 203 20.51 9.32 2.58
C GLU A 203 20.23 10.77 3.05
N PRO A 204 19.11 11.07 3.73
CA PRO A 204 18.70 12.44 4.05
C PRO A 204 19.74 13.21 4.86
N ASP A 205 20.35 12.55 5.85
CA ASP A 205 21.35 13.14 6.75
C ASP A 205 22.63 13.56 6.03
N LYS A 206 22.90 12.99 4.84
CA LYS A 206 24.13 13.23 4.07
C LYS A 206 23.90 14.13 2.85
N THR A 207 22.66 14.27 2.41
CA THR A 207 22.37 14.82 1.09
C THR A 207 21.98 16.30 1.09
N GLN A 208 21.70 16.92 2.24
CA GLN A 208 21.16 18.29 2.35
C GLN A 208 19.94 18.54 1.43
N ARG A 209 19.27 17.47 0.98
CA ARG A 209 18.18 17.50 0.00
C ARG A 209 16.88 17.17 0.71
N PRO A 210 15.95 18.13 0.83
CA PRO A 210 14.75 17.96 1.65
C PRO A 210 13.73 16.97 1.07
N LEU A 211 13.89 16.54 -0.18
CA LEU A 211 12.98 15.60 -0.86
C LEU A 211 13.43 14.14 -0.77
N CYS A 212 14.66 13.87 -0.35
CA CYS A 212 15.15 12.50 -0.24
C CYS A 212 14.70 11.86 1.08
N VAL A 213 14.31 10.58 1.01
CA VAL A 213 13.90 9.79 2.19
C VAL A 213 14.69 8.47 2.25
N PRO A 214 14.85 7.86 3.44
CA PRO A 214 15.54 6.60 3.58
C PRO A 214 14.93 5.50 2.70
N LEU A 215 15.79 4.77 2.00
CA LEU A 215 15.43 3.71 1.05
C LEU A 215 15.94 2.36 1.56
N LYS A 216 15.09 1.33 1.55
CA LYS A 216 15.49 -0.05 1.82
C LYS A 216 15.07 -0.98 0.69
N ILE A 217 16.03 -1.69 0.12
CA ILE A 217 15.79 -2.64 -0.98
C ILE A 217 16.14 -4.04 -0.52
N ILE A 218 15.27 -5.01 -0.83
CA ILE A 218 15.40 -6.39 -0.38
C ILE A 218 15.83 -7.29 -1.53
N ALA A 219 16.87 -8.08 -1.32
CA ALA A 219 17.29 -9.11 -2.24
C ALA A 219 17.62 -10.42 -1.51
N THR A 220 17.78 -11.49 -2.26
CA THR A 220 18.20 -12.79 -1.74
C THR A 220 19.60 -13.09 -2.26
N ASN A 221 20.56 -13.39 -1.39
CA ASN A 221 21.86 -13.90 -1.82
C ASN A 221 21.64 -15.29 -2.45
N PHE A 222 22.02 -15.44 -3.72
CA PHE A 222 21.75 -16.65 -4.49
C PHE A 222 22.49 -17.88 -3.97
N VAL A 223 23.69 -17.69 -3.41
CA VAL A 223 24.55 -18.78 -2.94
C VAL A 223 24.13 -19.25 -1.55
N THR A 224 23.90 -18.30 -0.63
CA THR A 224 23.60 -18.62 0.77
C THR A 224 22.10 -18.76 1.04
N GLY A 225 21.25 -18.25 0.16
CA GLY A 225 19.81 -18.12 0.39
C GLY A 225 19.45 -17.08 1.46
N ALA A 226 20.42 -16.28 1.93
CA ALA A 226 20.20 -15.30 2.98
C ALA A 226 19.51 -14.03 2.46
N LEU A 227 18.71 -13.39 3.31
CA LEU A 227 18.17 -12.05 3.07
C LEU A 227 19.29 -11.01 3.06
N GLN A 228 19.33 -10.18 2.03
CA GLN A 228 20.17 -8.99 1.98
C GLN A 228 19.27 -7.75 1.97
N ILE A 229 19.58 -6.81 2.87
CA ILE A 229 18.97 -5.48 2.89
C ILE A 229 20.03 -4.50 2.38
N PHE A 230 19.68 -3.70 1.38
CA PHE A 230 20.47 -2.58 0.90
C PHE A 230 19.84 -1.28 1.37
N ASP A 231 20.58 -0.51 2.15
CA ASP A 231 20.14 0.75 2.75
C ASP A 231 21.33 1.67 3.07
N GLY A 232 21.14 2.65 3.96
CA GLY A 232 22.18 3.57 4.43
C GLY A 232 23.40 2.91 5.07
N SER A 233 23.29 1.66 5.53
CA SER A 233 24.41 0.85 6.03
C SER A 233 25.32 0.32 4.90
N THR A 234 24.84 0.36 3.66
CA THR A 234 25.57 0.01 2.43
C THR A 234 25.84 1.26 1.56
N PRO A 235 26.51 2.30 2.09
CA PRO A 235 26.55 3.64 1.47
C PRO A 235 27.21 3.66 0.09
N ASP A 236 28.12 2.74 -0.20
CA ASP A 236 28.87 2.67 -1.45
C ASP A 236 28.21 1.82 -2.54
N VAL A 237 27.13 1.11 -2.18
CA VAL A 237 26.34 0.32 -3.13
C VAL A 237 25.59 1.22 -4.10
N VAL A 238 25.64 0.85 -5.38
CA VAL A 238 24.85 1.49 -6.44
C VAL A 238 23.38 1.11 -6.28
N VAL A 239 22.51 2.11 -6.21
CA VAL A 239 21.08 1.91 -5.93
C VAL A 239 20.41 1.10 -7.05
N ALA A 240 20.73 1.42 -8.30
CA ALA A 240 20.20 0.69 -9.45
C ALA A 240 20.63 -0.78 -9.48
N ASP A 241 21.84 -1.10 -9.00
CA ASP A 241 22.31 -2.49 -8.88
C ASP A 241 21.53 -3.25 -7.80
N ALA A 242 21.27 -2.59 -6.67
CA ALA A 242 20.45 -3.17 -5.59
C ALA A 242 19.01 -3.45 -6.06
N VAL A 243 18.41 -2.53 -6.82
CA VAL A 243 17.09 -2.77 -7.43
C VAL A 243 17.15 -3.90 -8.47
N ALA A 244 18.19 -3.95 -9.31
CA ALA A 244 18.42 -5.03 -10.26
C ALA A 244 18.54 -6.41 -9.60
N ALA A 245 19.25 -6.49 -8.48
CA ALA A 245 19.29 -7.67 -7.62
C ALA A 245 17.90 -8.03 -7.08
N SER A 246 17.12 -7.04 -6.66
CA SER A 246 15.80 -7.22 -6.05
C SER A 246 14.73 -7.75 -7.01
N PHE A 247 14.80 -7.46 -8.33
CA PHE A 247 13.86 -7.98 -9.33
C PHE A 247 14.40 -9.13 -10.20
N ALA A 248 15.60 -9.64 -9.92
CA ALA A 248 16.22 -10.74 -10.67
C ALA A 248 15.52 -12.08 -10.38
N ILE A 249 14.29 -12.24 -10.89
CA ILE A 249 13.46 -13.43 -10.71
C ILE A 249 14.21 -14.64 -11.30
N PRO A 250 14.48 -15.70 -10.50
CA PRO A 250 15.15 -16.90 -10.98
C PRO A 250 14.47 -17.48 -12.23
N PHE A 251 15.27 -18.08 -13.11
CA PHE A 251 14.88 -18.62 -14.42
C PHE A 251 14.46 -17.58 -15.47
N PHE A 252 14.03 -16.37 -15.08
CA PHE A 252 13.71 -15.28 -16.01
C PHE A 252 14.91 -14.36 -16.22
N PHE A 253 15.54 -13.91 -15.14
CA PHE A 253 16.69 -13.01 -15.18
C PHE A 253 17.96 -13.71 -14.73
N LYS A 254 19.09 -13.26 -15.28
CA LYS A 254 20.39 -13.65 -14.75
C LYS A 254 20.54 -13.11 -13.32
N PRO A 255 21.13 -13.88 -12.39
CA PRO A 255 21.49 -13.36 -11.07
C PRO A 255 22.30 -12.07 -11.21
N ALA A 256 21.91 -11.03 -10.47
CA ALA A 256 22.55 -9.73 -10.59
C ALA A 256 23.76 -9.63 -9.64
N ARG A 257 24.80 -8.95 -10.10
CA ARG A 257 25.93 -8.54 -9.25
C ARG A 257 25.72 -7.11 -8.80
N VAL A 258 26.14 -6.81 -7.58
CA VAL A 258 26.00 -5.48 -6.98
C VAL A 258 27.37 -4.83 -6.82
N ARG A 259 27.56 -3.63 -7.39
CA ARG A 259 28.79 -2.85 -7.23
C ARG A 259 28.72 -2.03 -5.95
N GLY A 260 29.75 -2.16 -5.12
CA GLY A 260 29.92 -1.39 -3.89
C GLY A 260 30.41 -2.27 -2.76
N ARG A 261 30.63 -1.67 -1.59
CA ARG A 261 31.01 -2.37 -0.36
C ARG A 261 30.00 -2.10 0.73
N GLY A 262 29.83 -3.06 1.62
CA GLY A 262 28.97 -2.91 2.80
C GLY A 262 28.84 -4.20 3.60
N PRO A 263 28.10 -4.18 4.71
CA PRO A 263 27.89 -5.35 5.56
C PRO A 263 27.17 -6.48 4.79
N GLY A 264 27.71 -7.69 4.85
CA GLY A 264 27.12 -8.87 4.21
C GLY A 264 27.32 -8.97 2.69
N LEU A 265 28.11 -8.06 2.11
CA LEU A 265 28.49 -8.10 0.69
C LEU A 265 29.82 -8.85 0.51
N ASP A 266 29.77 -9.93 -0.29
CA ASP A 266 30.95 -10.58 -0.83
C ASP A 266 31.17 -10.10 -2.27
N ASP A 267 32.41 -9.80 -2.66
CA ASP A 267 32.73 -9.22 -3.99
C ASP A 267 32.31 -10.11 -5.18
N GLU A 268 32.07 -11.40 -4.95
CA GLU A 268 31.58 -12.37 -5.95
C GLU A 268 30.13 -12.83 -5.72
N ALA A 269 29.42 -12.25 -4.74
CA ALA A 269 28.04 -12.62 -4.47
C ALA A 269 27.11 -12.21 -5.62
N CYS A 270 26.31 -13.17 -6.07
CA CYS A 270 25.19 -12.95 -6.96
C CYS A 270 23.90 -12.91 -6.14
N TYR A 271 22.97 -12.05 -6.56
CA TYR A 271 21.69 -11.85 -5.90
C TYR A 271 20.54 -12.15 -6.86
N VAL A 272 19.45 -12.62 -6.29
CA VAL A 272 18.18 -12.89 -6.97
C VAL A 272 17.04 -12.20 -6.23
N ASP A 273 15.85 -12.25 -6.83
CA ASP A 273 14.67 -11.56 -6.34
C ASP A 273 14.44 -11.75 -4.83
N GLY A 274 14.22 -10.64 -4.14
CA GLY A 274 14.02 -10.62 -2.68
C GLY A 274 12.73 -11.34 -2.26
N GLY A 275 11.79 -11.50 -3.18
CA GLY A 275 10.50 -12.16 -2.96
C GLY A 275 10.66 -13.60 -2.48
N LEU A 276 11.74 -14.29 -2.85
CA LEU A 276 12.01 -15.67 -2.41
C LEU A 276 12.12 -15.80 -0.89
N VAL A 277 12.57 -14.75 -0.20
CA VAL A 277 12.74 -14.74 1.25
C VAL A 277 11.75 -13.76 1.91
N SER A 278 11.52 -12.60 1.30
CA SER A 278 10.65 -11.56 1.83
C SER A 278 10.05 -10.69 0.72
N ASN A 279 8.83 -11.02 0.29
CA ASN A 279 8.10 -10.23 -0.69
C ASN A 279 7.55 -8.90 -0.15
N LEU A 280 7.04 -8.89 1.08
CA LEU A 280 6.58 -7.70 1.79
C LEU A 280 7.40 -7.47 3.07
N PRO A 281 8.41 -6.58 3.05
CA PRO A 281 9.35 -6.41 4.15
C PRO A 281 8.83 -5.45 5.24
N VAL A 282 7.69 -5.77 5.87
CA VAL A 282 6.98 -4.84 6.79
C VAL A 282 7.77 -4.39 8.02
N TRP A 283 8.79 -5.14 8.42
CA TRP A 283 9.55 -4.91 9.66
C TRP A 283 10.72 -3.95 9.51
N VAL A 284 11.10 -3.59 8.28
CA VAL A 284 12.42 -2.98 8.01
C VAL A 284 12.61 -1.58 8.56
N PHE A 285 11.54 -0.88 8.92
CA PHE A 285 11.58 0.45 9.55
C PHE A 285 11.20 0.45 11.04
N THR A 286 11.08 -0.72 11.67
CA THR A 286 10.59 -0.80 13.06
C THR A 286 11.50 -0.06 14.03
N GLU A 287 12.81 -0.11 13.83
CA GLU A 287 13.77 0.53 14.73
C GLU A 287 13.90 2.04 14.47
N GLU A 288 13.90 2.46 13.21
CA GLU A 288 13.85 3.87 12.82
C GLU A 288 12.58 4.54 13.34
N LYS A 289 11.43 3.88 13.17
CA LYS A 289 10.14 4.32 13.73
C LYS A 289 10.25 4.54 15.24
N ARG A 290 10.77 3.56 15.98
CA ARG A 290 10.94 3.66 17.45
C ARG A 290 11.87 4.80 17.84
N THR A 291 12.93 5.02 17.08
CA THR A 291 13.89 6.11 17.32
C THR A 291 13.24 7.47 17.12
N ILE A 292 12.48 7.65 16.04
CA ILE A 292 11.75 8.90 15.76
C ILE A 292 10.69 9.16 16.84
N GLU A 293 9.89 8.15 17.19
CA GLU A 293 8.81 8.29 18.18
C GLU A 293 9.31 8.58 19.61
N ARG A 294 10.54 8.16 19.95
CA ARG A 294 11.18 8.50 21.23
C ARG A 294 11.72 9.93 21.29
N SER A 295 11.82 10.62 20.15
CA SER A 295 12.37 11.97 20.10
C SER A 295 11.41 12.97 20.79
N PRO A 296 11.93 14.00 21.50
CA PRO A 296 11.09 14.95 22.25
C PRO A 296 9.98 15.60 21.43
N GLN A 297 10.21 15.80 20.13
CA GLN A 297 9.27 16.41 19.19
C GLN A 297 8.06 15.50 18.90
N TYR A 298 8.19 14.18 19.01
CA TYR A 298 7.15 13.19 18.70
C TYR A 298 6.45 12.60 19.94
N ARG A 299 6.91 12.96 21.15
CA ARG A 299 6.48 12.37 22.43
C ARG A 299 4.96 12.45 22.70
N ASN A 300 4.27 13.43 22.10
CA ASN A 300 2.83 13.65 22.24
C ASN A 300 2.08 13.56 20.89
N MET A 301 2.66 12.88 19.90
CA MET A 301 2.04 12.71 18.57
C MET A 301 1.46 11.31 18.38
N ARG A 302 0.55 11.17 17.41
CA ARG A 302 0.09 9.83 16.99
C ARG A 302 1.29 9.02 16.48
N PRO A 303 1.37 7.71 16.78
CA PRO A 303 2.40 6.84 16.24
C PRO A 303 2.43 6.91 14.71
N ILE A 304 3.63 6.82 14.15
CA ILE A 304 3.83 6.93 12.71
C ILE A 304 3.43 5.58 12.08
N PRO A 305 2.41 5.52 11.21
CA PRO A 305 2.00 4.26 10.61
C PRO A 305 3.05 3.72 9.64
N ILE A 306 3.12 2.39 9.56
CA ILE A 306 3.76 1.68 8.47
C ILE A 306 2.65 1.25 7.52
N VAL A 307 2.68 1.75 6.29
CA VAL A 307 1.71 1.44 5.24
C VAL A 307 2.34 0.47 4.26
N ALA A 308 1.80 -0.73 4.17
CA ALA A 308 2.30 -1.80 3.32
C ALA A 308 1.30 -2.07 2.20
N PHE A 309 1.76 -2.02 0.95
CA PHE A 309 0.93 -2.21 -0.23
C PHE A 309 1.14 -3.60 -0.82
N THR A 310 0.06 -4.38 -0.86
CA THR A 310 0.02 -5.74 -1.41
C THR A 310 -0.71 -5.78 -2.75
N LEU A 311 -0.37 -6.73 -3.62
CA LEU A 311 -0.95 -6.88 -4.95
C LEU A 311 -1.84 -8.13 -5.03
N GLN A 312 -3.14 -7.94 -5.30
CA GLN A 312 -4.10 -9.04 -5.42
C GLN A 312 -4.41 -9.40 -6.89
N ASP A 313 -4.48 -10.71 -7.17
CA ASP A 313 -4.88 -11.24 -8.48
C ASP A 313 -6.41 -11.22 -8.66
N ALA A 314 -6.91 -10.59 -9.72
CA ALA A 314 -8.34 -10.59 -10.07
C ALA A 314 -8.89 -11.96 -10.57
N ARG A 315 -8.07 -13.03 -10.66
CA ARG A 315 -8.42 -14.31 -11.33
C ARG A 315 -8.24 -15.57 -10.47
N ALA A 316 -8.41 -15.47 -9.15
CA ALA A 316 -8.33 -16.66 -8.28
C ALA A 316 -9.60 -17.54 -8.26
N GLU A 317 -10.55 -17.35 -9.19
CA GLU A 317 -11.68 -18.27 -9.39
C GLU A 317 -11.74 -18.75 -10.85
N GLY A 318 -11.57 -20.07 -11.05
CA GLY A 318 -12.07 -20.77 -12.23
C GLY A 318 -11.03 -21.37 -13.20
N THR A 319 -11.11 -22.70 -13.31
CA THR A 319 -10.82 -23.58 -14.46
C THR A 319 -9.51 -24.38 -14.49
N THR A 320 -9.65 -25.64 -14.05
CA THR A 320 -8.77 -26.78 -14.36
C THR A 320 -9.16 -27.40 -15.70
N ALA A 321 -8.30 -27.32 -16.71
CA ALA A 321 -8.38 -28.16 -17.91
C ALA A 321 -7.08 -28.97 -18.04
N ARG A 322 -7.16 -30.29 -17.81
CA ARG A 322 -6.08 -31.27 -17.97
C ARG A 322 -6.07 -31.81 -19.41
N GLY A 323 -4.91 -31.81 -20.05
CA GLY A 323 -4.66 -32.52 -21.31
C GLY A 323 -3.16 -32.71 -21.54
N ALA A 324 -2.75 -33.81 -22.18
CA ALA A 324 -1.36 -34.33 -22.25
C ALA A 324 -0.33 -33.47 -23.03
N LEU A 325 -0.71 -32.27 -23.49
CA LEU A 325 0.21 -31.17 -23.86
C LEU A 325 0.59 -30.29 -22.65
N GLY A 326 0.07 -30.67 -21.48
CA GLY A 326 0.19 -29.98 -20.21
C GLY A 326 1.55 -30.13 -19.56
N ASP A 327 2.41 -31.09 -19.87
CA ASP A 327 3.60 -31.35 -19.06
C ASP A 327 4.77 -30.37 -19.29
N LEU A 328 4.95 -29.84 -20.50
CA LEU A 328 5.97 -28.80 -20.79
C LEU A 328 5.48 -27.39 -20.40
N ALA A 329 4.19 -27.10 -20.64
CA ALA A 329 3.54 -25.90 -20.13
C ALA A 329 3.37 -25.94 -18.60
N ALA A 330 3.25 -27.14 -18.02
CA ALA A 330 3.30 -27.35 -16.58
C ALA A 330 4.73 -27.30 -16.07
N LEU A 331 5.80 -27.56 -16.82
CA LEU A 331 7.15 -27.34 -16.29
C LEU A 331 7.44 -25.85 -16.07
N PHE A 332 7.08 -24.98 -17.05
CA PHE A 332 7.18 -23.52 -16.90
C PHE A 332 6.06 -22.93 -16.04
N GLY A 333 4.86 -23.49 -16.09
CA GLY A 333 3.75 -23.14 -15.20
C GLY A 333 3.97 -23.62 -13.77
N PHE A 334 4.71 -24.69 -13.55
CA PHE A 334 5.15 -25.18 -12.25
C PHE A 334 6.31 -24.34 -11.75
N ALA A 335 7.30 -24.00 -12.58
CA ALA A 335 8.31 -23.02 -12.20
C ALA A 335 7.67 -21.68 -11.80
N GLY A 336 6.73 -21.16 -12.59
CA GLY A 336 5.95 -19.97 -12.25
C GLY A 336 5.10 -20.14 -10.99
N LYS A 337 4.48 -21.31 -10.77
CA LYS A 337 3.73 -21.62 -9.54
C LYS A 337 4.63 -21.82 -8.33
N VAL A 338 5.83 -22.36 -8.48
CA VAL A 338 6.82 -22.57 -7.41
C VAL A 338 7.46 -21.24 -7.03
N VAL A 339 7.81 -20.42 -8.02
CA VAL A 339 8.23 -19.02 -7.80
C VAL A 339 7.11 -18.26 -7.11
N ARG A 340 5.86 -18.37 -7.58
CA ARG A 340 4.69 -17.78 -6.91
C ARG A 340 4.52 -18.31 -5.48
N THR A 341 4.58 -19.62 -5.24
CA THR A 341 4.43 -20.18 -3.89
C THR A 341 5.61 -19.80 -2.99
N GLY A 342 6.83 -19.70 -3.51
CA GLY A 342 8.01 -19.22 -2.78
C GLY A 342 7.91 -17.73 -2.43
N ILE A 343 7.39 -16.91 -3.35
CA ILE A 343 7.21 -15.46 -3.16
C ILE A 343 6.03 -15.13 -2.23
N PHE A 344 4.91 -15.84 -2.35
CA PHE A 344 3.65 -15.49 -1.67
C PHE A 344 3.26 -16.44 -0.52
N GLY A 345 3.99 -17.55 -0.29
CA GLY A 345 3.56 -18.63 0.62
C GLY A 345 3.86 -18.44 2.11
N GLY A 346 4.68 -17.46 2.51
CA GLY A 346 5.27 -17.40 3.86
C GLY A 346 4.89 -16.21 4.76
N GLN A 347 4.03 -15.28 4.33
CA GLN A 347 4.08 -13.91 4.87
C GLN A 347 3.07 -13.55 5.98
N THR A 348 2.14 -14.45 6.33
CA THR A 348 1.03 -14.11 7.25
C THR A 348 1.43 -14.04 8.74
N VAL A 349 2.62 -14.53 9.12
CA VAL A 349 3.02 -14.65 10.53
C VAL A 349 3.72 -13.39 11.07
N ILE A 350 4.50 -12.68 10.25
CA ILE A 350 5.34 -11.55 10.72
C ILE A 350 4.53 -10.25 10.90
N SER A 351 3.49 -10.03 10.09
CA SER A 351 2.68 -8.80 10.12
C SER A 351 1.98 -8.55 11.46
N ARG A 352 1.65 -9.61 12.21
CA ARG A 352 0.99 -9.52 13.53
C ARG A 352 1.85 -8.86 14.61
N PHE A 353 3.17 -8.78 14.40
CA PHE A 353 4.12 -8.26 15.39
C PHE A 353 4.61 -6.84 15.06
N VAL A 354 4.16 -6.26 13.95
CA VAL A 354 4.54 -4.89 13.56
C VAL A 354 3.47 -3.91 14.07
N PRO A 355 3.80 -3.04 15.03
CA PRO A 355 2.83 -2.10 15.60
C PRO A 355 2.47 -1.01 14.59
N HIS A 356 1.19 -0.63 14.54
CA HIS A 356 0.65 0.40 13.64
C HIS A 356 0.92 0.11 12.16
N LEU A 357 0.88 -1.17 11.79
CA LEU A 357 0.91 -1.63 10.41
C LEU A 357 -0.50 -1.52 9.79
N THR A 358 -0.61 -0.81 8.68
CA THR A 358 -1.77 -0.78 7.80
C THR A 358 -1.40 -1.50 6.51
N VAL A 359 -2.09 -2.60 6.21
CA VAL A 359 -1.93 -3.30 4.92
C VAL A 359 -3.01 -2.82 3.98
N VAL A 360 -2.60 -2.41 2.78
CA VAL A 360 -3.48 -1.91 1.72
C VAL A 360 -3.44 -2.88 0.55
N ASP A 361 -4.55 -3.52 0.29
CA ASP A 361 -4.70 -4.52 -0.76
C ASP A 361 -5.09 -3.85 -2.09
N LEU A 362 -4.23 -4.00 -3.09
CA LEU A 362 -4.39 -3.37 -4.39
C LEU A 362 -4.80 -4.41 -5.44
N PRO A 363 -6.05 -4.40 -5.92
CA PRO A 363 -6.44 -5.25 -7.02
C PRO A 363 -5.77 -4.78 -8.31
N THR A 364 -5.34 -5.74 -9.13
CA THR A 364 -4.73 -5.43 -10.42
C THR A 364 -5.24 -6.35 -11.54
N PRO A 365 -5.52 -5.80 -12.73
CA PRO A 365 -5.91 -6.60 -13.90
C PRO A 365 -4.71 -7.31 -14.54
N LEU A 366 -3.47 -6.98 -14.12
CA LEU A 366 -2.24 -7.48 -14.70
C LEU A 366 -1.76 -8.75 -14.01
N ASN A 367 -1.18 -9.67 -14.79
CA ASN A 367 -0.39 -10.78 -14.27
C ASN A 367 1.08 -10.37 -14.12
N VAL A 368 1.84 -11.13 -13.35
CA VAL A 368 3.27 -10.85 -13.05
C VAL A 368 4.13 -10.70 -14.32
N LEU A 369 3.79 -11.39 -15.40
CA LEU A 369 4.55 -11.42 -16.66
C LEU A 369 3.93 -10.57 -17.79
N ASP A 370 2.91 -9.76 -17.53
CA ASP A 370 2.24 -8.95 -18.56
C ASP A 370 3.02 -7.66 -18.88
N PHE A 371 4.33 -7.78 -19.18
CA PHE A 371 5.19 -6.63 -19.49
C PHE A 371 4.90 -6.00 -20.87
N ASP A 372 4.18 -6.70 -21.77
CA ASP A 372 3.66 -6.16 -23.02
C ASP A 372 2.21 -5.63 -22.91
N CYS A 373 1.76 -5.27 -21.70
CA CYS A 373 0.44 -4.70 -21.49
C CYS A 373 0.22 -3.43 -22.33
N THR A 374 -1.01 -3.23 -22.79
CA THR A 374 -1.38 -2.02 -23.50
C THR A 374 -1.43 -0.82 -22.56
N GLU A 375 -1.34 0.39 -23.10
CA GLU A 375 -1.52 1.62 -22.31
C GLU A 375 -2.84 1.61 -21.54
N ALA A 376 -3.94 1.19 -22.18
CA ALA A 376 -5.24 1.07 -21.54
C ALA A 376 -5.19 0.13 -20.32
N GLN A 377 -4.54 -1.04 -20.44
CA GLN A 377 -4.39 -1.97 -19.32
C GLN A 377 -3.52 -1.40 -18.19
N ALA A 378 -2.44 -0.71 -18.54
CA ALA A 378 -1.57 -0.02 -17.60
C ALA A 378 -2.33 1.09 -16.85
N ARG A 379 -3.14 1.88 -17.57
CA ARG A 379 -3.99 2.94 -17.01
C ARG A 379 -5.03 2.37 -16.06
N THR A 380 -5.72 1.30 -16.44
CA THR A 380 -6.66 0.61 -15.54
C THR A 380 -5.95 0.08 -14.28
N ALA A 381 -4.74 -0.48 -14.41
CA ALA A 381 -3.97 -0.96 -13.28
C ALA A 381 -3.51 0.17 -12.33
N PHE A 382 -3.14 1.33 -12.89
CA PHE A 382 -2.83 2.54 -12.13
C PHE A 382 -4.06 3.10 -11.40
N GLU A 383 -5.17 3.27 -12.12
CA GLU A 383 -6.45 3.78 -11.56
C GLU A 383 -6.97 2.86 -10.45
N ALA A 384 -6.93 1.54 -10.66
CA ALA A 384 -7.34 0.57 -9.64
C ALA A 384 -6.51 0.69 -8.36
N GLY A 385 -5.18 0.85 -8.48
CA GLY A 385 -4.28 1.03 -7.35
C GLY A 385 -4.50 2.35 -6.60
N ARG A 386 -4.76 3.44 -7.35
CA ARG A 386 -5.10 4.74 -6.76
C ARG A 386 -6.41 4.69 -6.00
N ASP A 387 -7.47 4.22 -6.65
CA ASP A 387 -8.82 4.32 -6.09
C ASP A 387 -8.98 3.42 -4.85
N HIS A 388 -8.50 2.17 -4.90
CA HIS A 388 -8.52 1.27 -3.74
C HIS A 388 -7.57 1.73 -2.63
N GLY A 389 -6.37 2.19 -3.00
CA GLY A 389 -5.43 2.74 -2.04
C GLY A 389 -6.02 3.95 -1.31
N PHE A 390 -6.64 4.87 -2.05
CA PHE A 390 -7.26 6.07 -1.50
C PHE A 390 -8.41 5.71 -0.56
N GLU A 391 -9.32 4.83 -0.99
CA GLU A 391 -10.46 4.39 -0.17
C GLU A 391 -10.00 3.77 1.15
N GLN A 392 -9.04 2.84 1.12
CA GLN A 392 -8.55 2.16 2.32
C GLN A 392 -7.73 3.10 3.24
N LEU A 393 -6.86 3.94 2.67
CA LEU A 393 -6.07 4.90 3.45
C LEU A 393 -6.95 5.95 4.10
N ASN A 394 -7.92 6.48 3.35
CA ASN A 394 -8.86 7.47 3.86
C ASN A 394 -9.74 6.87 4.97
N ARG A 395 -10.26 5.65 4.81
CA ARG A 395 -10.98 4.92 5.87
C ARG A 395 -10.12 4.72 7.12
N THR A 396 -8.88 4.27 6.94
CA THR A 396 -8.01 3.86 8.07
C THR A 396 -7.50 5.06 8.85
N PHE A 397 -7.06 6.10 8.16
CA PHE A 397 -6.41 7.24 8.78
C PHE A 397 -7.35 8.44 8.99
N ARG A 398 -8.63 8.29 8.60
CA ARG A 398 -9.63 9.38 8.59
C ARG A 398 -9.08 10.65 7.95
N VAL A 399 -8.26 10.48 6.89
CA VAL A 399 -7.61 11.61 6.23
C VAL A 399 -8.61 12.21 5.27
N ASN A 400 -9.46 13.01 5.89
CA ASN A 400 -10.50 13.82 5.31
C ASN A 400 -10.24 14.16 3.83
N PRO A 401 -10.99 13.55 2.90
CA PRO A 401 -10.76 13.73 1.46
C PRO A 401 -11.24 15.10 0.98
N TYR A 402 -11.90 15.89 1.82
CA TYR A 402 -12.42 17.21 1.48
C TYR A 402 -12.56 18.06 2.75
N GLY A 403 -11.63 18.98 3.04
CA GLY A 403 -11.90 20.24 3.81
C GLY A 403 -12.75 20.26 5.10
N ARG A 404 -13.23 19.14 5.66
CA ARG A 404 -14.32 19.12 6.67
C ARG A 404 -13.84 19.24 8.11
N ARG A 405 -12.53 19.22 8.37
CA ARG A 405 -11.98 19.54 9.70
C ARG A 405 -12.12 21.02 10.03
N LEU A 406 -12.33 21.89 9.02
CA LEU A 406 -12.64 23.31 9.24
C LEU A 406 -13.97 23.50 9.97
N GLY A 407 -15.03 22.74 9.65
CA GLY A 407 -16.36 22.98 10.22
C GLY A 407 -16.47 22.76 11.74
N LEU A 408 -15.83 21.71 12.28
CA LEU A 408 -15.84 21.45 13.73
C LEU A 408 -15.05 22.52 14.51
N VAL A 409 -13.90 22.92 13.97
CA VAL A 409 -13.04 23.94 14.57
C VAL A 409 -13.70 25.32 14.50
N GLU A 410 -14.32 25.65 13.37
CA GLU A 410 -15.05 26.90 13.15
C GLU A 410 -16.28 27.00 14.07
N LEU A 411 -17.08 25.93 14.18
CA LEU A 411 -18.21 25.90 15.10
C LEU A 411 -17.77 26.08 16.56
N LEU A 412 -16.65 25.46 16.95
CA LEU A 412 -16.11 25.64 18.30
C LEU A 412 -15.55 27.03 18.54
N HIS A 413 -14.92 27.66 17.55
CA HIS A 413 -14.52 29.06 17.66
C HIS A 413 -15.74 29.96 17.84
N LYS A 414 -16.79 29.75 17.05
CA LYS A 414 -18.06 30.49 17.18
C LYS A 414 -18.70 30.29 18.56
N ALA A 415 -18.75 29.05 19.06
CA ALA A 415 -19.25 28.73 20.39
C ALA A 415 -18.41 29.40 21.50
N ARG A 416 -17.08 29.30 21.41
CA ARG A 416 -16.17 29.93 22.38
C ARG A 416 -16.33 31.46 22.39
N ASP A 417 -16.44 32.08 21.23
CA ASP A 417 -16.53 33.54 21.13
C ASP A 417 -17.88 34.04 21.67
N MET A 418 -18.97 33.31 21.43
CA MET A 418 -20.28 33.56 22.05
C MET A 418 -20.26 33.35 23.57
N SER A 419 -19.64 32.27 24.04
CA SER A 419 -19.45 31.99 25.47
C SER A 419 -18.73 33.14 26.17
N ARG A 420 -17.63 33.64 25.58
CA ARG A 420 -16.89 34.79 26.10
C ARG A 420 -17.77 36.03 26.25
N HIS A 421 -18.63 36.29 25.26
CA HIS A 421 -19.55 37.41 25.29
C HIS A 421 -20.59 37.27 26.42
N LEU A 422 -21.26 36.11 26.50
CA LEU A 422 -22.30 35.85 27.51
C LEU A 422 -21.74 35.87 28.95
N ARG A 423 -20.54 35.33 29.14
CA ARG A 423 -19.88 35.34 30.45
C ARG A 423 -19.37 36.72 30.87
N ALA A 424 -18.87 37.52 29.93
CA ALA A 424 -18.49 38.90 30.20
C ALA A 424 -19.68 39.74 30.73
N GLN A 425 -20.90 39.46 30.27
CA GLN A 425 -22.11 40.11 30.76
C GLN A 425 -22.54 39.62 32.15
N SER A 426 -22.24 38.35 32.46
CA SER A 426 -22.65 37.70 33.70
C SER A 426 -21.62 37.82 34.84
N GLY A 427 -20.42 38.34 34.54
CA GLY A 427 -19.30 38.45 35.50
C GLY A 427 -18.55 37.14 35.76
N ASP A 428 -18.82 36.11 34.97
CA ASP A 428 -18.22 34.78 35.09
C ASP A 428 -16.88 34.69 34.36
N ALA A 429 -15.97 33.85 34.87
CA ALA A 429 -14.69 33.58 34.24
C ALA A 429 -14.86 32.88 32.87
N HIS A 430 -14.01 33.22 31.91
CA HIS A 430 -14.01 32.60 30.59
C HIS A 430 -13.70 31.10 30.65
N VAL A 431 -14.34 30.33 29.78
CA VAL A 431 -14.04 28.90 29.63
C VAL A 431 -12.80 28.74 28.76
N GLU A 432 -11.70 28.31 29.35
CA GLU A 432 -10.41 28.15 28.66
C GLU A 432 -10.32 26.82 27.88
N HIS A 433 -10.97 25.76 28.37
CA HIS A 433 -10.77 24.40 27.87
C HIS A 433 -12.07 23.74 27.40
N TRP A 434 -12.41 24.02 26.14
CA TRP A 434 -13.47 23.31 25.42
C TRP A 434 -12.91 22.04 24.79
N ARG A 435 -13.66 20.94 24.91
CA ARG A 435 -13.49 19.77 24.04
C ARG A 435 -14.81 19.50 23.35
N ALA A 436 -14.73 18.81 22.22
CA ALA A 436 -15.93 18.37 21.54
C ALA A 436 -15.70 17.07 20.79
N CYS A 437 -16.79 16.33 20.60
CA CYS A 437 -16.78 15.12 19.82
C CYS A 437 -18.06 14.98 18.98
N LEU A 438 -17.89 14.32 17.85
CA LEU A 438 -18.97 13.83 17.02
C LEU A 438 -19.20 12.37 17.38
N ILE A 439 -20.42 12.06 17.78
CA ILE A 439 -20.85 10.74 18.24
C ILE A 439 -21.87 10.20 17.25
N ARG A 440 -21.70 8.94 16.85
CA ARG A 440 -22.59 8.23 15.94
C ARG A 440 -23.18 7.00 16.61
N ARG A 441 -24.38 6.61 16.20
CA ARG A 441 -25.00 5.35 16.63
C ARG A 441 -24.22 4.16 16.07
N LEU A 442 -23.86 3.21 16.93
CA LEU A 442 -23.21 1.94 16.58
C LEU A 442 -24.19 0.78 16.88
N GLY A 443 -24.79 0.23 15.83
CA GLY A 443 -25.84 -0.79 15.98
C GLY A 443 -27.10 -0.25 16.67
N ASN A 444 -27.77 -1.07 17.48
CA ASN A 444 -29.04 -0.67 18.12
C ASN A 444 -28.92 -0.12 19.54
N GLN A 445 -27.82 -0.44 20.23
CA GLN A 445 -27.70 -0.26 21.69
C GLN A 445 -26.55 0.67 22.09
N SER A 446 -25.72 1.11 21.15
CA SER A 446 -24.50 1.85 21.50
C SER A 446 -24.25 3.06 20.61
N PHE A 447 -23.36 3.91 21.08
CA PHE A 447 -22.81 5.05 20.36
C PHE A 447 -21.29 5.00 20.36
N LYS A 448 -20.64 5.52 19.31
CA LYS A 448 -19.19 5.61 19.20
C LYS A 448 -18.76 7.02 18.79
N VAL A 449 -17.66 7.49 19.37
CA VAL A 449 -16.97 8.72 18.94
C VAL A 449 -16.31 8.52 17.58
N VAL A 450 -16.62 9.37 16.61
CA VAL A 450 -16.10 9.32 15.23
C VAL A 450 -15.14 10.46 14.90
N GLU A 451 -15.23 11.60 15.59
CA GLU A 451 -14.25 12.68 15.50
C GLU A 451 -14.18 13.41 16.86
N SER A 452 -13.00 13.92 17.22
CA SER A 452 -12.76 14.60 18.49
C SER A 452 -11.87 15.84 18.33
N PHE A 453 -12.13 16.87 19.13
CA PHE A 453 -11.36 18.11 19.19
C PHE A 453 -10.94 18.41 20.63
N ASN A 454 -9.67 18.79 20.83
CA ASN A 454 -9.05 19.00 22.14
C ASN A 454 -9.14 17.79 23.12
N MET A 455 -9.36 16.57 22.61
CA MET A 455 -9.37 15.31 23.39
C MET A 455 -8.12 14.45 23.13
N ARG A 456 -7.05 15.02 22.55
CA ARG A 456 -5.93 14.27 21.93
C ARG A 456 -5.02 13.52 22.92
N LEU A 457 -5.09 13.87 24.20
CA LEU A 457 -4.34 13.21 25.29
C LEU A 457 -5.21 12.19 26.05
N ASP A 458 -6.51 12.14 25.74
CA ASP A 458 -7.48 11.26 26.36
C ASP A 458 -7.69 10.05 25.43
N ALA A 459 -7.88 8.86 25.98
CA ALA A 459 -8.04 7.62 25.20
C ALA A 459 -9.46 7.46 24.60
N ASP A 460 -10.07 8.57 24.20
CA ASP A 460 -11.52 8.73 23.98
C ASP A 460 -11.97 8.44 22.53
N ASP A 461 -11.03 8.19 21.60
CA ASP A 461 -11.35 7.85 20.18
C ASP A 461 -12.04 6.47 20.03
N ASP A 462 -12.06 5.66 21.09
CA ASP A 462 -12.71 4.34 21.17
C ASP A 462 -13.81 4.24 22.25
N LEU A 463 -14.26 5.36 22.82
CA LEU A 463 -15.33 5.34 23.81
C LEU A 463 -16.64 4.86 23.15
N VAL A 464 -17.12 3.70 23.59
CA VAL A 464 -18.43 3.16 23.24
C VAL A 464 -19.39 3.47 24.39
N LEU A 465 -20.39 4.29 24.11
CA LEU A 465 -21.40 4.70 25.10
C LEU A 465 -22.64 3.84 24.97
N ASP A 466 -23.17 3.39 26.10
CA ASP A 466 -24.47 2.72 26.14
C ASP A 466 -25.61 3.72 25.88
N ARG A 467 -26.66 3.28 25.19
CA ARG A 467 -27.84 4.09 24.90
C ARG A 467 -28.62 4.53 26.16
N GLY A 468 -28.41 3.90 27.31
CA GLY A 468 -28.94 4.32 28.60
C GLY A 468 -28.20 5.50 29.23
N ASN A 469 -27.02 5.87 28.73
CA ASN A 469 -26.19 6.92 29.35
C ASN A 469 -26.80 8.33 29.22
N PRO A 470 -26.74 9.20 30.25
CA PRO A 470 -27.16 10.59 30.13
C PRO A 470 -26.31 11.39 29.11
N GLY A 471 -26.85 12.51 28.62
CA GLY A 471 -26.16 13.38 27.66
C GLY A 471 -26.44 12.98 26.21
N ALA A 472 -25.47 12.36 25.54
CA ALA A 472 -25.59 12.06 24.11
C ALA A 472 -26.82 11.20 23.78
N SER A 473 -27.13 10.20 24.61
CA SER A 473 -28.29 9.34 24.37
C SER A 473 -29.62 10.05 24.64
N LEU A 474 -29.67 11.01 25.57
CA LEU A 474 -30.86 11.86 25.79
C LEU A 474 -31.10 12.76 24.59
N ALA A 475 -30.05 13.44 24.11
CA ALA A 475 -30.12 14.28 22.93
C ALA A 475 -30.60 13.49 21.70
N PHE A 476 -30.10 12.26 21.56
CA PHE A 476 -30.50 11.36 20.47
C PHE A 476 -31.97 10.91 20.59
N ARG A 477 -32.39 10.45 21.77
CA ARG A 477 -33.73 9.86 21.99
C ARG A 477 -34.82 10.93 22.00
N ASP A 478 -34.58 12.01 22.72
CA ASP A 478 -35.56 13.05 22.99
C ASP A 478 -35.52 14.14 21.91
N LYS A 479 -34.53 14.08 20.99
CA LYS A 479 -34.41 14.92 19.78
C LYS A 479 -34.29 16.41 20.11
N VAL A 480 -33.68 16.72 21.25
CA VAL A 480 -33.46 18.07 21.78
C VAL A 480 -32.01 18.28 22.18
N VAL A 481 -31.58 19.55 22.19
CA VAL A 481 -30.31 19.91 22.84
C VAL A 481 -30.43 19.59 24.32
N SER A 482 -29.49 18.80 24.83
CA SER A 482 -29.45 18.34 26.22
C SER A 482 -28.25 18.96 26.93
N TYR A 483 -28.43 19.30 28.21
CA TYR A 483 -27.37 19.76 29.09
C TYR A 483 -27.30 18.87 30.31
N VAL A 484 -26.08 18.53 30.73
CA VAL A 484 -25.82 17.69 31.89
C VAL A 484 -24.74 18.35 32.74
N ASP A 485 -25.10 18.68 33.98
CA ASP A 485 -24.12 18.93 35.04
C ASP A 485 -23.53 17.58 35.46
N VAL A 486 -22.22 17.42 35.31
CA VAL A 486 -21.52 16.17 35.60
C VAL A 486 -21.25 16.13 37.11
N PRO A 487 -21.83 15.17 37.85
CA PRO A 487 -21.61 15.08 39.28
C PRO A 487 -20.13 14.82 39.60
N HIS A 488 -19.66 15.31 40.74
CA HIS A 488 -18.32 14.97 41.24
C HIS A 488 -18.16 13.45 41.44
N ASP A 489 -19.24 12.77 41.83
CA ASP A 489 -19.30 11.31 41.89
C ASP A 489 -19.73 10.71 40.54
N LYS A 490 -18.73 10.28 39.76
CA LYS A 490 -18.93 9.68 38.43
C LYS A 490 -19.47 8.25 38.48
N GLU A 491 -19.69 7.66 39.66
CA GLU A 491 -20.39 6.37 39.81
C GLU A 491 -21.85 6.44 39.34
N ALA A 492 -22.43 7.64 39.27
CA ALA A 492 -23.80 7.86 38.80
C ALA A 492 -23.98 7.66 37.28
N PHE A 493 -22.89 7.60 36.50
CA PHE A 493 -22.97 7.31 35.07
C PHE A 493 -23.10 5.81 34.81
N LEU A 494 -24.00 5.44 33.91
CA LEU A 494 -24.12 4.09 33.35
C LEU A 494 -22.93 3.81 32.42
N MET A 495 -21.76 3.58 33.00
CA MET A 495 -20.48 3.31 32.33
C MET A 495 -19.68 2.24 33.09
N THR A 496 -18.94 1.42 32.36
CA THR A 496 -18.01 0.46 32.97
C THR A 496 -16.87 1.19 33.70
N LYS A 497 -16.18 0.51 34.62
CA LYS A 497 -14.99 1.07 35.30
C LYS A 497 -13.93 1.55 34.31
N TYR A 498 -13.79 0.85 33.17
CA TYR A 498 -12.83 1.20 32.12
C TYR A 498 -13.28 2.44 31.35
N GLU A 499 -14.55 2.53 30.94
CA GLU A 499 -15.11 3.72 30.29
C GLU A 499 -15.04 4.96 31.19
N ARG A 500 -15.32 4.81 32.49
CA ARG A 500 -15.20 5.91 33.46
C ARG A 500 -13.76 6.39 33.62
N ALA A 501 -12.77 5.51 33.47
CA ALA A 501 -11.36 5.87 33.53
C ALA A 501 -10.91 6.70 32.31
N LEU A 502 -11.67 6.65 31.21
CA LEU A 502 -11.44 7.47 30.01
C LEU A 502 -11.98 8.90 30.19
N LEU A 503 -13.03 9.09 31.01
CA LEU A 503 -13.54 10.42 31.30
C LEU A 503 -12.47 11.29 31.97
N ARG A 504 -12.24 12.49 31.42
CA ARG A 504 -11.31 13.44 32.04
C ARG A 504 -11.68 13.69 33.50
N PRO A 505 -10.70 13.78 34.43
CA PRO A 505 -10.97 14.04 35.83
C PRO A 505 -11.74 15.35 36.07
N SER A 506 -11.40 16.43 35.36
CA SER A 506 -11.95 17.78 35.55
C SER A 506 -13.30 18.04 34.89
N LEU A 507 -13.96 17.04 34.30
CA LEU A 507 -15.25 17.20 33.63
C LEU A 507 -16.33 17.73 34.59
N GLN A 508 -16.89 18.91 34.28
CA GLN A 508 -17.96 19.53 35.08
C GLN A 508 -19.29 19.65 34.33
N SER A 509 -19.29 19.87 33.02
CA SER A 509 -20.54 19.96 32.27
C SER A 509 -20.40 19.46 30.84
N LEU A 510 -21.54 19.05 30.27
CA LEU A 510 -21.66 18.55 28.91
C LEU A 510 -22.94 19.07 28.23
N ILE A 511 -22.81 19.51 26.99
CA ILE A 511 -23.90 19.86 26.08
C ILE A 511 -23.91 18.82 24.95
N ALA A 512 -25.06 18.21 24.70
CA ALA A 512 -25.26 17.27 23.60
C ALA A 512 -26.33 17.79 22.64
N VAL A 513 -26.02 17.85 21.36
CA VAL A 513 -26.84 18.42 20.29
C VAL A 513 -27.12 17.34 19.26
N PRO A 514 -28.39 16.94 19.01
CA PRO A 514 -28.70 15.98 17.97
C PRO A 514 -28.36 16.56 16.59
N ILE A 515 -27.72 15.76 15.75
CA ILE A 515 -27.42 16.11 14.35
C ILE A 515 -28.49 15.46 13.48
N PHE A 516 -29.25 16.28 12.76
CA PHE A 516 -30.25 15.82 11.81
C PHE A 516 -29.74 15.87 10.38
N ALA A 517 -30.44 15.20 9.46
CA ALA A 517 -30.11 15.17 8.04
C ALA A 517 -30.26 16.52 7.33
N GLY A 518 -31.04 17.44 7.90
CA GLY A 518 -31.33 18.76 7.36
C GLY A 518 -31.75 19.73 8.48
N ALA A 519 -31.64 21.03 8.22
CA ALA A 519 -31.86 22.08 9.22
C ALA A 519 -33.35 22.33 9.50
N GLU A 520 -34.21 21.98 8.55
CA GLU A 520 -35.67 22.08 8.66
C GLU A 520 -36.24 21.25 9.82
N GLN A 521 -35.49 20.26 10.31
CA GLN A 521 -35.87 19.48 11.49
C GLN A 521 -35.91 20.34 12.77
N TRP A 522 -35.13 21.43 12.81
CA TRP A 522 -35.16 22.37 13.92
C TRP A 522 -36.36 23.32 13.87
N ASP A 523 -36.99 23.49 12.70
CA ASP A 523 -38.22 24.28 12.54
C ASP A 523 -39.46 23.54 13.05
N GLU A 524 -39.40 22.21 13.21
CA GLU A 524 -40.46 21.42 13.84
C GLU A 524 -40.45 21.67 15.37
N PRO A 525 -41.50 22.31 15.91
CA PRO A 525 -41.56 22.69 17.32
C PRO A 525 -41.76 21.47 18.25
N THR A 526 -42.24 20.35 17.71
CA THR A 526 -42.50 19.12 18.48
C THR A 526 -41.34 18.13 18.30
N PRO A 527 -40.44 17.96 19.30
CA PRO A 527 -39.24 17.13 19.11
C PRO A 527 -39.52 15.70 18.68
N SER A 528 -40.61 15.10 19.17
CA SER A 528 -41.02 13.73 18.81
C SER A 528 -41.37 13.54 17.33
N LYS A 529 -41.73 14.62 16.62
CA LYS A 529 -42.04 14.60 15.18
C LYS A 529 -40.81 14.76 14.29
N ARG A 530 -39.67 15.17 14.84
CA ARG A 530 -38.41 15.25 14.10
C ARG A 530 -37.97 13.86 13.66
N SER A 531 -37.27 13.78 12.54
CA SER A 531 -36.58 12.55 12.12
C SER A 531 -35.62 12.04 13.19
N ASP A 532 -35.24 10.77 13.10
CA ASP A 532 -34.20 10.26 14.00
C ASP A 532 -32.86 10.96 13.69
N PRO A 533 -32.13 11.45 14.71
CA PRO A 533 -30.81 12.01 14.50
C PRO A 533 -29.88 10.98 13.85
N ILE A 534 -28.99 11.44 12.99
CA ILE A 534 -27.92 10.62 12.39
C ILE A 534 -26.66 10.59 13.25
N GLY A 535 -26.59 11.47 14.25
CA GLY A 535 -25.52 11.52 15.23
C GLY A 535 -25.79 12.56 16.30
N VAL A 536 -24.81 12.80 17.15
CA VAL A 536 -24.85 13.80 18.22
C VAL A 536 -23.53 14.54 18.24
N PHE A 537 -23.59 15.85 18.31
CA PHE A 537 -22.46 16.72 18.58
C PHE A 537 -22.41 17.00 20.08
N CYS A 538 -21.32 16.64 20.74
CA CYS A 538 -21.13 16.85 22.16
C CYS A 538 -20.02 17.87 22.40
N ILE A 539 -20.26 18.79 23.32
CA ILE A 539 -19.28 19.71 23.86
C ILE A 539 -19.15 19.42 25.35
N ASP A 540 -17.92 19.41 25.86
CA ASP A 540 -17.70 19.36 27.29
C ASP A 540 -16.74 20.46 27.76
N ALA A 541 -16.93 20.89 29.02
CA ALA A 541 -16.08 21.86 29.70
C ALA A 541 -15.75 21.46 31.15
N ASP A 542 -14.58 21.93 31.60
CA ASP A 542 -14.10 21.79 32.97
C ASP A 542 -14.71 22.82 33.92
N THR A 543 -15.64 23.61 33.40
CA THR A 543 -16.50 24.55 34.11
C THR A 543 -17.97 24.26 33.79
N THR A 544 -18.89 24.72 34.63
CA THR A 544 -20.34 24.67 34.38
C THR A 544 -20.73 25.56 33.19
N LEU A 545 -21.43 25.05 32.18
CA LEU A 545 -21.88 25.82 31.00
C LEU A 545 -23.33 26.35 31.09
N ASN A 546 -23.87 26.48 32.31
CA ASN A 546 -25.28 26.89 32.53
C ASN A 546 -25.63 28.26 31.93
N VAL A 547 -24.70 29.22 31.98
CA VAL A 547 -24.91 30.57 31.44
C VAL A 547 -25.11 30.53 29.93
N GLU A 548 -24.22 29.82 29.22
CA GLU A 548 -24.32 29.66 27.77
C GLU A 548 -25.52 28.80 27.39
N TYR A 549 -25.73 27.71 28.13
CA TYR A 549 -26.86 26.84 27.87
C TYR A 549 -28.18 27.59 28.04
N ALA A 550 -28.34 28.53 28.98
CA ALA A 550 -29.57 29.30 29.12
C ALA A 550 -29.87 30.21 27.90
N SER A 551 -28.85 30.57 27.11
CA SER A 551 -29.02 31.41 25.93
C SER A 551 -29.67 30.66 24.77
N GLU A 552 -30.82 31.16 24.33
CA GLU A 552 -31.52 30.64 23.14
C GLU A 552 -30.68 30.79 21.88
N GLU A 553 -29.96 31.92 21.74
CA GLU A 553 -29.06 32.17 20.61
C GLU A 553 -27.92 31.15 20.57
N PHE A 554 -27.31 30.86 21.73
CA PHE A 554 -26.23 29.88 21.83
C PHE A 554 -26.71 28.47 21.45
N ARG A 555 -27.85 28.04 21.99
CA ARG A 555 -28.48 26.76 21.63
C ARG A 555 -28.80 26.69 20.14
N ARG A 556 -29.34 27.77 19.57
CA ARG A 556 -29.74 27.84 18.16
C ARG A 556 -28.55 27.74 17.22
N VAL A 557 -27.46 28.44 17.52
CA VAL A 557 -26.20 28.35 16.77
C VAL A 557 -25.69 26.92 16.77
N LEU A 558 -25.58 26.28 17.95
CA LEU A 558 -25.14 24.90 18.03
C LEU A 558 -26.06 23.94 17.28
N ALA A 559 -27.37 24.10 17.43
CA ALA A 559 -28.38 23.28 16.76
C ALA A 559 -28.31 23.38 15.24
N ILE A 560 -28.42 24.60 14.69
CA ILE A 560 -28.50 24.83 13.24
C ILE A 560 -27.15 24.55 12.57
N ASP A 561 -26.06 25.09 13.12
CA ASP A 561 -24.75 24.95 12.47
C ASP A 561 -24.22 23.53 12.59
N SER A 562 -24.64 22.73 13.59
CA SER A 562 -24.24 21.32 13.68
C SER A 562 -24.78 20.45 12.52
N VAL A 563 -25.83 20.90 11.82
CA VAL A 563 -26.41 20.18 10.67
C VAL A 563 -25.39 20.02 9.55
N GLN A 564 -24.40 20.90 9.44
CA GLN A 564 -23.34 20.77 8.45
C GLN A 564 -22.53 19.46 8.60
N PHE A 565 -22.56 18.83 9.78
CA PHE A 565 -21.93 17.53 10.01
C PHE A 565 -22.75 16.35 9.48
N ALA A 566 -23.97 16.58 8.99
CA ALA A 566 -24.85 15.53 8.51
C ALA A 566 -24.25 14.72 7.36
N GLU A 567 -23.64 15.39 6.39
CA GLU A 567 -22.97 14.73 5.26
C GLU A 567 -21.75 13.91 5.71
N PHE A 568 -21.05 14.38 6.74
CA PHE A 568 -19.93 13.63 7.34
C PHE A 568 -20.43 12.35 8.00
N MET A 569 -21.54 12.42 8.75
CA MET A 569 -22.13 11.27 9.43
C MET A 569 -22.76 10.25 8.47
N LYS A 570 -23.35 10.70 7.35
CA LYS A 570 -23.95 9.82 6.33
C LYS A 570 -22.90 9.00 5.57
N PHE A 571 -21.76 9.60 5.22
CA PHE A 571 -20.70 8.92 4.46
C PHE A 571 -20.16 7.67 5.18
N GLU A 572 -20.09 7.69 6.51
CA GLU A 572 -19.67 6.49 7.26
C GLU A 572 -20.78 5.43 7.43
N GLY A 573 -22.04 5.75 7.18
CA GLY A 573 -23.18 4.85 7.41
C GLY A 573 -23.46 3.85 6.28
N GLU A 574 -23.01 4.13 5.06
CA GLU A 574 -23.19 3.24 3.91
C GLU A 574 -22.16 2.08 3.88
N THR A 575 -21.28 2.01 4.87
CA THR A 575 -20.15 1.05 4.93
C THR A 575 -20.16 0.14 6.17
N SER A 576 -21.22 0.16 6.99
CA SER A 576 -21.38 -0.75 8.14
C SER A 576 -22.31 -1.92 7.85
#